data_AF-A0A1S2MC45-F1
#
_entry.id   AF-A0A1S2MC45-F1
#
_cell.length_a   1.000
_cell.length_b   1.000
_cell.length_c   1.000
_cell.angle_alpha   90.00
_cell.angle_beta   90.00
_cell.angle_gamma   90.00
#
_symmetry.space_group_name_H-M   'P 1'
#
loop_
_entity.id
_entity.type
_entity.pdbx_description
1 polymer ?
#
loop_
_entity_poly.entity_id
_entity_poly.type
_entity_poly.pdbx_seq_one_letter_code
_entity_poly.pdbx_strand_id
1 'polypeptide(L)'
;MNGKEMTKEDVLFYLDMIGSRYGPTYQHKFGNQKPYYQLVKEKDSENYKTFIRVYQHYRDLLEEKPKMILDLLYGVESKVHRLNEIGKLLGISGRRVAQIRHKAEYTITKGILRYLASIEPKKPKKPKESFKTVIAIQPDEMLVKMGRAIRSYEAVVEHYFNEKYIDYYKNRKKLERLLIHLWQENELDHRQRALEILNRDDIDIY
;
A
#
# COMPACT_ATOMS: atom_id res chain seq x y z
N MET A 1 3.39 -28.65 -18.60
CA MET A 1 3.19 -27.33 -19.23
C MET A 1 4.56 -26.74 -19.51
N ASN A 2 4.86 -26.41 -20.77
CA ASN A 2 6.14 -25.79 -21.16
C ASN A 2 6.33 -24.49 -20.37
N GLY A 3 7.35 -24.50 -19.49
CA GLY A 3 7.58 -23.48 -18.48
C GLY A 3 8.14 -22.19 -19.08
N LYS A 4 7.25 -21.31 -19.54
CA LYS A 4 7.60 -19.91 -19.71
C LYS A 4 7.83 -19.34 -18.31
N GLU A 5 9.05 -18.85 -18.04
CA GLU A 5 9.37 -18.19 -16.78
C GLU A 5 8.42 -17.02 -16.53
N MET A 6 7.98 -16.87 -15.29
CA MET A 6 7.02 -15.86 -14.89
C MET A 6 7.72 -14.49 -14.80
N THR A 7 7.25 -13.50 -15.56
CA THR A 7 7.90 -12.18 -15.61
C THR A 7 7.41 -11.24 -14.51
N LYS A 8 8.10 -10.09 -14.35
CA LYS A 8 7.66 -9.01 -13.46
C LYS A 8 6.29 -8.46 -13.89
N GLU A 9 6.09 -8.32 -15.20
CA GLU A 9 4.88 -7.78 -15.79
C GLU A 9 3.68 -8.71 -15.55
N ASP A 10 3.88 -10.03 -15.64
CA ASP A 10 2.85 -11.02 -15.37
C ASP A 10 2.28 -10.86 -13.95
N VAL A 11 3.16 -10.75 -12.95
CA VAL A 11 2.74 -10.66 -11.56
C VAL A 11 2.13 -9.30 -11.22
N LEU A 12 2.62 -8.21 -11.83
CA LEU A 12 2.01 -6.88 -11.70
C LEU A 12 0.61 -6.85 -12.33
N PHE A 13 0.46 -7.45 -13.50
CA PHE A 13 -0.84 -7.62 -14.15
C PHE A 13 -1.82 -8.39 -13.26
N TYR A 14 -1.39 -9.48 -12.63
CA TYR A 14 -2.23 -10.22 -11.68
C TYR A 14 -2.69 -9.33 -10.52
N LEU A 15 -1.79 -8.51 -9.94
CA LEU A 15 -2.11 -7.59 -8.85
C LEU A 15 -3.16 -6.55 -9.26
N ASP A 16 -3.08 -6.01 -10.47
CA ASP A 16 -4.12 -5.13 -11.02
C ASP A 16 -5.47 -5.86 -11.13
N MET A 17 -5.46 -7.09 -11.64
CA MET A 17 -6.68 -7.84 -11.91
C MET A 17 -7.46 -8.21 -10.64
N ILE A 18 -6.77 -8.47 -9.53
CA ILE A 18 -7.41 -8.66 -8.21
C ILE A 18 -7.76 -7.34 -7.50
N GLY A 19 -7.42 -6.19 -8.08
CA GLY A 19 -7.63 -4.87 -7.48
C GLY A 19 -6.77 -4.63 -6.24
N SER A 20 -5.54 -5.14 -6.25
CA SER A 20 -4.58 -4.96 -5.16
C SER A 20 -4.04 -3.53 -5.15
N ARG A 21 -3.83 -2.96 -3.96
CA ARG A 21 -3.18 -1.65 -3.79
C ARG A 21 -1.74 -1.58 -4.29
N TYR A 22 -1.15 -2.73 -4.59
CA TYR A 22 0.21 -2.86 -5.10
C TYR A 22 0.25 -3.04 -6.63
N GLY A 23 -0.90 -3.06 -7.31
CA GLY A 23 -0.95 -3.05 -8.76
C GLY A 23 -0.57 -1.67 -9.32
N PRO A 24 0.11 -1.58 -10.47
CA PRO A 24 0.54 -0.31 -11.06
C PRO A 24 -0.63 0.61 -11.46
N THR A 25 -1.83 0.05 -11.70
CA THR A 25 -3.02 0.83 -12.10
C THR A 25 -4.00 1.05 -10.95
N TYR A 26 -3.59 0.79 -9.70
CA TYR A 26 -4.48 0.89 -8.55
C TYR A 26 -5.03 2.32 -8.39
N GLN A 27 -6.35 2.43 -8.52
CA GLN A 27 -7.11 3.61 -8.16
C GLN A 27 -8.09 3.20 -7.06
N HIS A 28 -8.18 3.98 -5.99
CA HIS A 28 -9.10 3.71 -4.90
C HIS A 28 -10.56 3.85 -5.40
N LYS A 29 -11.20 2.73 -5.78
CA LYS A 29 -12.58 2.72 -6.27
C LYS A 29 -13.48 2.01 -5.26
N PHE A 30 -14.40 2.76 -4.64
CA PHE A 30 -15.43 2.18 -3.78
C PHE A 30 -16.46 1.42 -4.63
N GLY A 31 -16.84 0.21 -4.19
CA GLY A 31 -18.01 -0.51 -4.72
C GLY A 31 -17.86 -1.19 -6.09
N ASN A 32 -16.72 -1.08 -6.78
CA ASN A 32 -16.55 -1.68 -8.10
C ASN A 32 -16.28 -3.19 -8.03
N GLN A 33 -16.80 -3.92 -9.03
CA GLN A 33 -16.44 -5.31 -9.26
C GLN A 33 -14.94 -5.44 -9.54
N LYS A 34 -14.34 -6.56 -9.09
CA LYS A 34 -12.92 -6.83 -9.34
C LYS A 34 -12.65 -6.96 -10.85
N PRO A 35 -11.56 -6.36 -11.38
CA PRO A 35 -11.30 -6.34 -12.82
C PRO A 35 -11.26 -7.73 -13.48
N TYR A 36 -10.75 -8.76 -12.80
CA TYR A 36 -10.67 -10.12 -13.34
C TYR A 36 -12.03 -10.72 -13.75
N TYR A 37 -13.17 -10.19 -13.28
CA TYR A 37 -14.50 -10.69 -13.68
C TYR A 37 -14.75 -10.53 -15.19
N GLN A 38 -14.05 -9.63 -15.87
CA GLN A 38 -14.08 -9.54 -17.33
C GLN A 38 -13.26 -10.66 -17.98
N LEU A 39 -12.07 -10.96 -17.44
CA LEU A 39 -11.17 -11.99 -17.96
C LEU A 39 -11.78 -13.39 -17.93
N VAL A 40 -12.51 -13.73 -16.85
CA VAL A 40 -13.10 -15.07 -16.70
C VAL A 40 -14.21 -15.37 -17.71
N LYS A 41 -14.69 -14.35 -18.45
CA LYS A 41 -15.63 -14.53 -19.59
C LYS A 41 -14.90 -14.89 -20.88
N GLU A 42 -13.62 -14.53 -21.00
CA GLU A 42 -12.80 -14.69 -22.20
C GLU A 42 -11.65 -15.66 -21.93
N LYS A 43 -11.98 -16.93 -21.64
CA LYS A 43 -11.00 -17.94 -21.20
C LYS A 43 -9.88 -18.23 -22.21
N ASP A 44 -10.12 -17.97 -23.49
CA ASP A 44 -9.11 -18.19 -24.53
C ASP A 44 -8.15 -17.01 -24.71
N SER A 45 -8.45 -15.87 -24.07
CA SER A 45 -7.62 -14.67 -24.13
C SER A 45 -6.24 -14.89 -23.49
N GLU A 46 -5.21 -14.24 -24.04
CA GLU A 46 -3.86 -14.27 -23.47
C GLU A 46 -3.82 -13.64 -22.07
N ASN A 47 -4.69 -12.67 -21.82
CA ASN A 47 -4.86 -12.04 -20.51
C ASN A 47 -5.38 -13.03 -19.46
N TYR A 48 -6.39 -13.84 -19.80
CA TYR A 48 -6.87 -14.90 -18.90
C TYR A 48 -5.79 -15.96 -18.66
N LYS A 49 -5.09 -16.41 -19.72
CA LYS A 49 -3.99 -17.39 -19.58
C LYS A 49 -2.88 -16.87 -18.67
N THR A 50 -2.50 -15.61 -18.82
CA THR A 50 -1.51 -14.95 -17.96
C THR A 50 -2.00 -14.84 -16.51
N PHE A 51 -3.24 -14.40 -16.31
CA PHE A 51 -3.87 -14.32 -14.99
C PHE A 51 -3.89 -15.68 -14.26
N ILE A 52 -4.33 -16.74 -14.95
CA ILE A 52 -4.40 -18.10 -14.39
C ILE A 52 -3.00 -18.68 -14.17
N ARG A 53 -2.03 -18.41 -15.05
CA ARG A 53 -0.64 -18.87 -14.88
C ARG A 53 -0.04 -18.33 -13.58
N VAL A 54 -0.20 -17.03 -13.31
CA VAL A 54 0.28 -16.42 -12.06
C VAL A 54 -0.45 -17.01 -10.86
N TYR A 55 -1.79 -17.13 -10.93
CA TYR A 55 -2.55 -17.77 -9.88
C TYR A 55 -2.03 -19.18 -9.56
N GLN A 56 -1.88 -20.04 -10.58
CA GLN A 56 -1.42 -21.42 -10.43
C GLN A 56 -0.02 -21.50 -9.81
N HIS A 57 0.89 -20.59 -10.17
CA HIS A 57 2.24 -20.53 -9.60
C HIS A 57 2.22 -20.27 -8.08
N TYR A 58 1.34 -19.39 -7.59
CA TYR A 58 1.25 -19.05 -6.17
C TYR A 58 0.16 -19.83 -5.42
N ARG A 59 -0.59 -20.69 -6.12
CA ARG A 59 -1.75 -21.42 -5.59
C ARG A 59 -1.38 -22.31 -4.41
N ASP A 60 -0.17 -22.86 -4.40
CA ASP A 60 0.31 -23.75 -3.34
C ASP A 60 0.68 -23.02 -2.04
N LEU A 61 0.65 -21.69 -2.02
CA LEU A 61 0.71 -20.90 -0.78
C LEU A 61 -0.60 -20.95 0.01
N LEU A 62 -1.67 -21.51 -0.56
CA LEU A 62 -3.00 -21.52 0.02
C LEU A 62 -3.35 -22.89 0.60
N GLU A 63 -4.10 -22.87 1.69
CA GLU A 63 -4.79 -24.06 2.20
C GLU A 63 -5.87 -24.53 1.21
N GLU A 64 -6.26 -25.80 1.31
CA GLU A 64 -7.22 -26.47 0.40
C GLU A 64 -8.54 -25.71 0.21
N LYS A 65 -9.15 -25.20 1.30
CA LYS A 65 -10.44 -24.50 1.21
C LYS A 65 -10.36 -23.17 0.46
N PRO A 66 -9.43 -22.24 0.78
CA PRO A 66 -9.16 -21.06 -0.04
C PRO A 66 -8.81 -21.38 -1.50
N LYS A 67 -8.00 -22.42 -1.73
CA LYS A 67 -7.59 -22.90 -3.06
C LYS A 67 -8.83 -23.26 -3.90
N MET A 68 -9.69 -24.13 -3.38
CA MET A 68 -10.94 -24.53 -4.02
C MET A 68 -11.87 -23.34 -4.31
N ILE A 69 -11.97 -22.37 -3.39
CA ILE A 69 -12.78 -21.16 -3.61
C ILE A 69 -12.26 -20.35 -4.79
N LEU A 70 -10.94 -20.15 -4.89
CA LEU A 70 -10.35 -19.41 -6.01
C LEU A 70 -10.44 -20.19 -7.32
N ASP A 71 -10.30 -21.52 -7.32
CA ASP A 71 -10.47 -22.34 -8.52
C ASP A 71 -11.88 -22.23 -9.11
N LEU A 72 -12.91 -22.26 -8.24
CA LEU A 72 -14.30 -22.09 -8.64
C LEU A 72 -14.62 -20.65 -9.10
N LEU A 73 -13.99 -19.65 -8.48
CA LEU A 73 -14.16 -18.24 -8.86
C LEU A 73 -13.46 -17.89 -10.17
N TYR A 74 -12.28 -18.43 -10.40
CA TYR A 74 -11.48 -18.16 -11.60
C TYR A 74 -11.82 -19.11 -12.74
N GLY A 75 -12.51 -20.22 -12.46
CA GLY A 75 -12.96 -21.17 -13.47
C GLY A 75 -11.81 -22.00 -14.05
N VAL A 76 -10.86 -22.41 -13.21
CA VAL A 76 -9.61 -23.08 -13.60
C VAL A 76 -9.89 -24.42 -14.31
N GLU A 77 -10.76 -25.24 -13.72
CA GLU A 77 -11.15 -26.56 -14.25
C GLU A 77 -12.67 -26.70 -14.43
N SER A 78 -13.43 -25.65 -14.13
CA SER A 78 -14.89 -25.68 -14.16
C SER A 78 -15.48 -24.36 -14.62
N LYS A 79 -16.82 -24.32 -14.68
CA LYS A 79 -17.56 -23.07 -14.90
C LYS A 79 -17.26 -22.08 -13.76
N VAL A 80 -17.30 -20.79 -14.08
CA VAL A 80 -17.16 -19.72 -13.09
C VAL A 80 -18.38 -19.71 -12.19
N HIS A 81 -18.19 -19.82 -10.88
CA HIS A 81 -19.27 -19.78 -9.90
C HIS A 81 -19.36 -18.41 -9.22
N ARG A 82 -20.59 -17.98 -8.94
CA ARG A 82 -20.85 -16.78 -8.11
C ARG A 82 -20.59 -17.11 -6.63
N LEU A 83 -20.28 -16.08 -5.84
CA LEU A 83 -19.99 -16.23 -4.40
C LEU A 83 -21.10 -16.97 -3.63
N ASN A 84 -22.36 -16.72 -3.97
CA ASN A 84 -23.50 -17.39 -3.34
C ASN A 84 -23.60 -18.87 -3.72
N GLU A 85 -23.23 -19.24 -4.94
CA GLU A 85 -23.23 -20.63 -5.41
C GLU A 85 -22.12 -21.42 -4.72
N ILE A 86 -20.92 -20.85 -4.64
CA ILE A 86 -19.79 -21.42 -3.88
C ILE A 86 -20.17 -21.56 -2.41
N GLY A 87 -20.86 -20.56 -1.86
CA GLY A 87 -21.35 -20.62 -0.48
C GLY A 87 -22.26 -21.81 -0.24
N LYS A 88 -23.23 -22.05 -1.14
CA LYS A 88 -24.11 -23.22 -1.08
C LYS A 88 -23.33 -24.53 -1.17
N LEU A 89 -22.37 -24.65 -2.10
CA LEU A 89 -21.54 -25.84 -2.27
C LEU A 89 -20.72 -26.18 -1.01
N LEU A 90 -20.27 -25.15 -0.28
CA LEU A 90 -19.39 -25.29 0.88
C LEU A 90 -20.11 -25.16 2.22
N GLY A 91 -21.44 -25.05 2.23
CA GLY A 91 -22.25 -24.87 3.45
C GLY A 91 -21.92 -23.57 4.22
N ILE A 92 -21.52 -22.50 3.53
CA ILE A 92 -21.18 -21.20 4.13
C ILE A 92 -21.88 -20.04 3.42
N SER A 93 -21.99 -18.88 4.07
CA SER A 93 -22.57 -17.70 3.42
C SER A 93 -21.68 -17.14 2.30
N GLY A 94 -22.27 -16.54 1.27
CA GLY A 94 -21.51 -15.87 0.20
C GLY A 94 -20.60 -14.75 0.73
N ARG A 95 -20.99 -14.07 1.82
CA ARG A 95 -20.14 -13.11 2.54
C ARG A 95 -18.89 -13.78 3.12
N ARG A 96 -19.03 -14.97 3.69
CA ARG A 96 -17.89 -15.75 4.20
C ARG A 96 -16.96 -16.17 3.06
N VAL A 97 -17.50 -16.59 1.92
CA VAL A 97 -16.70 -16.86 0.71
C VAL A 97 -15.90 -15.63 0.29
N ALA A 98 -16.53 -14.45 0.25
CA ALA A 98 -15.86 -13.19 -0.12
C ALA A 98 -14.69 -12.85 0.83
N GLN A 99 -14.86 -13.07 2.15
CA GLN A 99 -13.80 -12.89 3.13
C GLN A 99 -12.63 -13.86 2.89
N ILE A 100 -12.94 -15.13 2.64
CA ILE A 100 -11.91 -16.15 2.37
C ILE A 100 -11.16 -15.80 1.09
N ARG A 101 -11.87 -15.42 0.02
CA ARG A 101 -11.27 -14.91 -1.23
C ARG A 101 -10.29 -13.77 -0.95
N HIS A 102 -10.71 -12.72 -0.23
CA HIS A 102 -9.82 -11.59 0.06
C HIS A 102 -8.57 -12.01 0.83
N LYS A 103 -8.70 -12.90 1.82
CA LYS A 103 -7.55 -13.41 2.57
C LYS A 103 -6.62 -14.25 1.69
N ALA A 104 -7.17 -15.04 0.78
CA ALA A 104 -6.42 -15.86 -0.16
C ALA A 104 -5.64 -14.99 -1.16
N GLU A 105 -6.31 -14.05 -1.81
CA GLU A 105 -5.71 -13.07 -2.73
C GLU A 105 -4.62 -12.25 -2.03
N TYR A 106 -4.82 -11.87 -0.77
CA TYR A 106 -3.81 -11.19 0.03
C TYR A 106 -2.60 -12.07 0.33
N THR A 107 -2.79 -13.38 0.53
CA THR A 107 -1.71 -14.34 0.75
C THR A 107 -0.87 -14.50 -0.51
N ILE A 108 -1.52 -14.65 -1.68
CA ILE A 108 -0.84 -14.64 -2.99
C ILE A 108 -0.10 -13.30 -3.20
N THR A 109 -0.74 -12.17 -2.89
CA THR A 109 -0.12 -10.84 -2.98
C THR A 109 1.18 -10.77 -2.18
N LYS A 110 1.22 -11.33 -0.96
CA LYS A 110 2.48 -11.39 -0.18
C LYS A 110 3.55 -12.23 -0.86
N GLY A 111 3.17 -13.36 -1.47
CA GLY A 111 4.08 -14.19 -2.27
C GLY A 111 4.70 -13.39 -3.42
N ILE A 112 3.86 -12.71 -4.19
CA ILE A 112 4.28 -11.83 -5.30
C ILE A 112 5.22 -10.73 -4.80
N LEU A 113 4.90 -10.04 -3.71
CA LEU A 113 5.75 -8.98 -3.18
C LEU A 113 7.13 -9.47 -2.75
N ARG A 114 7.23 -10.71 -2.25
CA ARG A 114 8.53 -11.33 -1.93
C ARG A 114 9.34 -11.60 -3.19
N TYR A 115 8.70 -12.10 -4.24
CA TYR A 115 9.33 -12.31 -5.55
C TYR A 115 9.81 -10.98 -6.16
N LEU A 116 8.96 -9.95 -6.16
CA LEU A 116 9.33 -8.61 -6.64
C LEU A 116 10.53 -8.05 -5.86
N ALA A 117 10.53 -8.20 -4.54
CA ALA A 117 11.65 -7.79 -3.70
C ALA A 117 12.93 -8.61 -3.90
N SER A 118 12.84 -9.84 -4.43
CA SER A 118 14.03 -10.66 -4.75
C SER A 118 14.66 -10.32 -6.10
N ILE A 119 13.86 -9.84 -7.06
CA ILE A 119 14.35 -9.45 -8.39
C ILE A 119 14.75 -7.96 -8.46
N GLU A 120 14.20 -7.11 -7.59
CA GLU A 120 14.60 -5.71 -7.54
C GLU A 120 15.98 -5.57 -6.85
N PRO A 121 16.90 -4.77 -7.42
CA PRO A 121 18.15 -4.47 -6.73
C PRO A 121 17.80 -3.82 -5.40
N LYS A 122 18.27 -4.41 -4.29
CA LYS A 122 18.05 -3.85 -2.95
C LYS A 122 18.55 -2.41 -2.96
N LYS A 123 17.62 -1.44 -2.95
CA LYS A 123 17.99 -0.06 -2.64
C LYS A 123 18.74 -0.10 -1.30
N PRO A 124 19.86 0.61 -1.16
CA PRO A 124 20.54 0.66 0.12
C PRO A 124 19.52 1.06 1.18
N LYS A 125 19.39 0.24 2.23
CA LYS A 125 18.51 0.57 3.36
C LYS A 125 18.99 1.89 3.91
N LYS A 126 18.25 2.97 3.66
CA LYS A 126 18.50 4.25 4.31
C LYS A 126 18.35 4.05 5.82
N PRO A 127 19.15 4.72 6.65
CA PRO A 127 18.90 4.77 8.08
C PRO A 127 17.44 5.18 8.32
N LYS A 128 16.81 4.59 9.34
CA LYS A 128 15.48 5.02 9.77
C LYS A 128 15.62 5.94 10.96
N GLU A 129 15.10 7.15 10.85
CA GLU A 129 15.04 8.09 11.97
C GLU A 129 13.60 8.50 12.21
N SER A 130 13.23 8.65 13.49
CA SER A 130 11.92 9.19 13.80
C SER A 130 11.88 10.67 13.45
N PHE A 131 10.76 11.16 12.94
CA PHE A 131 10.60 12.60 12.65
C PHE A 131 10.94 13.48 13.86
N LYS A 132 10.60 13.01 15.07
CA LYS A 132 10.97 13.65 16.34
C LYS A 132 12.48 13.82 16.51
N THR A 133 13.27 12.80 16.20
CA THR A 133 14.74 12.85 16.28
C THR A 133 15.30 13.82 15.24
N VAL A 134 14.76 13.78 14.03
CA VAL A 134 15.20 14.64 12.92
C VAL A 134 14.98 16.10 13.24
N ILE A 135 13.80 16.49 13.75
CA ILE A 135 13.52 17.90 14.07
C ILE A 135 14.28 18.38 15.32
N ALA A 136 14.55 17.50 16.29
CA ALA A 136 15.23 17.88 17.53
C ALA A 136 16.63 18.46 17.29
N ILE A 137 17.32 18.00 16.24
CA ILE A 137 18.66 18.47 15.86
C ILE A 137 18.64 19.67 14.89
N GLN A 138 17.49 20.05 14.36
CA GLN A 138 17.41 21.16 13.39
C GLN A 138 17.55 22.52 14.08
N PRO A 139 18.15 23.52 13.40
CA PRO A 139 18.10 24.90 13.87
C PRO A 139 16.67 25.43 13.84
N ASP A 140 16.38 26.40 14.69
CA ASP A 140 15.05 27.02 14.78
C ASP A 140 14.54 27.54 13.44
N GLU A 141 15.41 28.14 12.64
CA GLU A 141 15.07 28.66 11.32
C GLU A 141 14.42 27.58 10.43
N MET A 142 14.91 26.35 10.51
CA MET A 142 14.38 25.21 9.78
C MET A 142 13.05 24.74 10.36
N LEU A 143 12.92 24.67 11.69
CA LEU A 143 11.65 24.34 12.37
C LEU A 143 10.53 25.33 11.99
N VAL A 144 10.88 26.61 11.95
CA VAL A 144 9.99 27.71 11.60
C VAL A 144 9.60 27.66 10.12
N LYS A 145 10.57 27.42 9.24
CA LYS A 145 10.31 27.23 7.81
C LYS A 145 9.36 26.06 7.57
N MET A 146 9.56 24.94 8.27
CA MET A 146 8.65 23.78 8.24
C MET A 146 7.26 24.16 8.74
N GLY A 147 7.15 24.81 9.90
CA GLY A 147 5.88 25.24 10.46
C GLY A 147 5.08 26.10 9.48
N ARG A 148 5.73 27.09 8.86
CA ARG A 148 5.10 27.97 7.85
C ARG A 148 4.66 27.24 6.60
N ALA A 149 5.44 26.30 6.10
CA ALA A 149 5.10 25.54 4.91
C ALA A 149 3.94 24.57 5.16
N ILE A 150 3.90 23.95 6.34
CA ILE A 150 2.84 23.01 6.71
C ILE A 150 1.55 23.78 7.05
N ARG A 151 1.62 24.83 7.89
CA ARG A 151 0.48 25.70 8.25
C ARG A 151 0.91 27.14 8.47
N SER A 152 0.74 27.96 7.44
CA SER A 152 1.12 29.39 7.42
C SER A 152 0.35 30.30 8.39
N TYR A 153 -0.82 29.87 8.88
CA TYR A 153 -1.78 30.71 9.63
C TYR A 153 -1.92 30.35 11.11
N GLU A 154 -1.14 29.40 11.62
CA GLU A 154 -1.34 28.94 13.00
C GLU A 154 -0.73 29.93 13.99
N ALA A 155 -1.52 30.35 14.98
CA ALA A 155 -1.13 31.31 16.00
C ALA A 155 0.18 30.92 16.74
N VAL A 156 0.52 29.63 16.77
CA VAL A 156 1.79 29.13 17.34
C VAL A 156 3.01 29.60 16.54
N VAL A 157 2.91 29.63 15.20
CA VAL A 157 3.96 30.14 14.32
C VAL A 157 4.09 31.64 14.52
N GLU A 158 2.97 32.39 14.56
CA GLU A 158 2.97 33.84 14.80
C GLU A 158 3.47 34.23 16.21
N HIS A 159 3.13 33.43 17.23
CA HIS A 159 3.57 33.63 18.61
C HIS A 159 5.09 33.42 18.79
N TYR A 160 5.71 32.57 17.97
CA TYR A 160 7.18 32.45 17.90
C TYR A 160 7.85 33.73 17.38
N PHE A 161 7.15 34.52 16.56
CA PHE A 161 7.65 35.77 15.98
C PHE A 161 7.40 37.01 16.83
N ASN A 162 6.28 37.05 17.57
CA ASN A 162 5.85 38.26 18.28
C ASN A 162 6.53 38.47 19.63
N GLU A 163 7.06 37.42 20.27
CA GLU A 163 7.74 37.55 21.54
C GLU A 163 9.25 37.63 21.36
N LYS A 164 9.79 38.85 21.56
CA LYS A 164 11.22 39.07 21.82
C LYS A 164 11.65 38.21 23.04
N TYR A 165 12.14 37.00 22.77
CA TYR A 165 13.12 36.24 23.56
C TYR A 165 12.87 35.98 25.07
N ILE A 166 11.65 36.09 25.62
CA ILE A 166 11.46 35.89 27.07
C ILE A 166 11.41 34.39 27.47
N ASP A 167 10.98 33.47 26.59
CA ASP A 167 10.96 32.01 26.89
C ASP A 167 11.25 31.12 25.67
N TYR A 168 12.44 31.32 25.10
CA TYR A 168 12.92 30.69 23.88
C TYR A 168 12.82 29.14 23.87
N TYR A 169 13.21 28.50 24.97
CA TYR A 169 13.17 27.03 25.09
C TYR A 169 11.74 26.48 25.07
N LYS A 170 10.83 27.11 25.79
CA LYS A 170 9.42 26.68 25.85
C LYS A 170 8.73 26.85 24.50
N ASN A 171 9.03 27.94 23.79
CA ASN A 171 8.49 28.18 22.45
C ASN A 171 9.02 27.15 21.44
N ARG A 172 10.31 26.81 21.48
CA ARG A 172 10.87 25.72 20.66
C ARG A 172 10.16 24.39 20.92
N LYS A 173 9.95 24.02 22.19
CA LYS A 173 9.25 22.79 22.54
C LYS A 173 7.79 22.75 22.07
N LYS A 174 7.09 23.89 22.06
CA LYS A 174 5.74 23.99 21.49
C LYS A 174 5.77 23.73 19.98
N LEU A 175 6.71 24.36 19.26
CA LEU A 175 6.87 24.20 17.82
C LEU A 175 7.23 22.74 17.45
N GLU A 176 8.17 22.12 18.17
CA GLU A 176 8.52 20.70 17.98
C GLU A 176 7.28 19.79 18.14
N ARG A 177 6.48 20.00 19.19
CA ARG A 177 5.26 19.22 19.44
C ARG A 177 4.22 19.40 18.33
N LEU A 178 4.03 20.63 17.87
CA LEU A 178 3.13 20.94 16.78
C LEU A 178 3.55 20.21 15.50
N LEU A 179 4.82 20.31 15.11
CA LEU A 179 5.33 19.62 13.93
C LEU A 179 5.17 18.10 14.01
N ILE A 180 5.44 17.51 15.19
CA ILE A 180 5.23 16.07 15.42
C ILE A 180 3.74 15.71 15.26
N HIS A 181 2.85 16.53 15.81
CA HIS A 181 1.42 16.30 15.69
C HIS A 181 0.96 16.37 14.22
N LEU A 182 1.37 17.40 13.48
CA LEU A 182 1.06 17.57 12.06
C LEU A 182 1.63 16.44 11.19
N TRP A 183 2.81 15.92 11.55
CA TRP A 183 3.40 14.75 10.92
C TRP A 183 2.57 13.46 11.15
N GLN A 184 1.99 13.32 12.34
CA GLN A 184 1.15 12.19 12.74
C GLN A 184 -0.25 12.25 12.12
N GLU A 185 -0.81 13.44 11.88
CA GLU A 185 -2.07 13.61 11.14
C GLU A 185 -2.01 13.01 9.72
N ASN A 186 -0.80 12.77 9.19
CA ASN A 186 -0.55 12.01 7.96
C ASN A 186 -1.29 12.57 6.73
N GLU A 187 -1.51 13.88 6.69
CA GLU A 187 -1.89 14.55 5.46
C GLU A 187 -0.68 14.54 4.51
N LEU A 188 -0.85 13.99 3.31
CA LEU A 188 0.22 13.77 2.33
C LEU A 188 1.01 15.06 2.03
N ASP A 189 0.30 16.18 2.00
CA ASP A 189 0.84 17.51 1.75
C ASP A 189 1.76 18.01 2.89
N HIS A 190 1.42 17.74 4.15
CA HIS A 190 2.25 18.13 5.30
C HIS A 190 3.61 17.43 5.30
N ARG A 191 3.63 16.12 5.08
CA ARG A 191 4.87 15.33 5.09
C ARG A 191 5.79 15.71 3.93
N GLN A 192 5.21 15.90 2.74
CA GLN A 192 5.99 16.28 1.57
C GLN A 192 6.66 17.64 1.75
N ARG A 193 5.92 18.65 2.22
CA ARG A 193 6.47 20.00 2.50
C ARG A 193 7.56 19.97 3.58
N ALA A 194 7.39 19.17 4.63
CA ALA A 194 8.41 18.99 5.66
C ALA A 194 9.69 18.37 5.10
N LEU A 195 9.56 17.33 4.27
CA LEU A 195 10.70 16.63 3.65
C LEU A 195 11.45 17.53 2.66
N GLU A 196 10.73 18.31 1.84
CA GLU A 196 11.32 19.30 0.92
C GLU A 196 12.19 20.31 1.65
N ILE A 197 11.78 20.75 2.85
CA ILE A 197 12.56 21.67 3.66
C ILE A 197 13.75 21.00 4.32
N LEU A 198 13.57 19.77 4.82
CA LEU A 198 14.66 19.03 5.45
C LEU A 198 15.77 18.67 4.46
N ASN A 199 15.45 18.54 3.16
CA ASN A 199 16.41 18.17 2.11
C ASN A 199 17.22 16.91 2.46
N ARG A 200 16.56 15.94 3.08
CA ARG A 200 17.14 14.69 3.60
C ARG A 200 16.65 13.51 2.78
N ASP A 201 17.25 13.36 1.60
CA ASP A 201 17.05 12.18 0.76
C ASP A 201 17.91 10.98 1.20
N ASP A 202 18.74 11.13 2.22
CA ASP A 202 19.65 10.11 2.74
C ASP A 202 19.01 9.20 3.80
N ILE A 203 17.88 9.59 4.38
CA ILE A 203 17.24 8.92 5.52
C ILE A 203 15.75 8.67 5.27
N ASP A 204 15.25 7.52 5.73
CA ASP A 204 13.81 7.24 5.77
C ASP A 204 13.23 7.76 7.09
N ILE A 205 12.39 8.79 7.01
CA ILE A 205 11.78 9.41 8.19
C ILE A 205 10.39 8.80 8.43
N TYR A 206 10.14 8.31 9.65
CA TYR A 206 8.86 7.70 10.05
C TYR A 206 8.16 8.49 11.17
#